data_AF-A0A2P5D2U2-F1
#
_entry.id   AF-A0A2P5D2U2-F1
#
_cell.length_a   1.000
_cell.length_b   1.000
_cell.length_c   1.000
_cell.angle_alpha   90.00
_cell.angle_beta   90.00
_cell.angle_gamma   90.00
#
_symmetry.space_group_name_H-M   'P 1'
#
loop_
_entity.id
_entity.type
_entity.pdbx_description
1 polymer ?
#
loop_
_entity_poly.entity_id
_entity_poly.type
_entity_poly.pdbx_seq_one_letter_code
_entity_poly.pdbx_strand_id
1 'polypeptide(L)'
;EKIVLNTSFWKKVNFVVKSVDPILQVLQKVDSGDSLSMPSIYYEMNRAKLAIKSINGDDASKYGPFWDVVESHWNLLYYHPLYMAAHFLNPSYRYQPDFMAHTEVVRGVNECIARLEPDTAKRV
;
A
#
# COMPACT_ATOMS: atom_id res chain seq x y z
N GLU A 1 17.36 -23.88 -24.70
CA GLU A 1 16.49 -24.95 -24.13
C GLU A 1 16.86 -25.49 -22.74
N LYS A 2 18.03 -25.21 -22.15
CA LYS A 2 18.42 -25.76 -20.83
C LYS A 2 17.83 -25.06 -19.59
N ILE A 3 17.22 -23.88 -19.75
CA ILE A 3 16.72 -23.07 -18.62
C ILE A 3 15.41 -23.64 -18.05
N VAL A 4 14.52 -24.12 -18.94
CA VAL A 4 13.21 -24.68 -18.58
C VAL A 4 13.34 -25.99 -17.79
N LEU A 5 14.46 -26.70 -17.90
CA LEU A 5 14.72 -27.92 -17.12
C LEU A 5 15.48 -27.65 -15.81
N ASN A 6 15.88 -26.40 -15.55
CA ASN A 6 16.69 -26.06 -14.38
C ASN A 6 15.82 -25.83 -13.15
N THR A 7 15.93 -26.70 -12.14
CA THR A 7 15.16 -26.59 -10.89
C THR A 7 15.45 -25.29 -10.12
N SER A 8 16.68 -24.78 -10.15
CA SER A 8 17.03 -23.52 -9.47
C SER A 8 16.36 -22.32 -10.13
N PHE A 9 16.18 -22.37 -11.46
CA PHE A 9 15.44 -21.35 -12.20
C PHE A 9 13.99 -21.30 -11.73
N TRP A 10 13.30 -22.44 -11.68
CA TRP A 10 11.91 -22.51 -11.22
C TRP A 10 11.73 -22.12 -9.75
N LYS A 11 12.71 -22.44 -8.89
CA LYS A 11 12.69 -21.95 -7.50
C LYS A 11 12.69 -20.43 -7.42
N LYS A 12 13.51 -19.75 -8.25
CA LYS A 12 13.55 -18.29 -8.34
C LYS A 12 12.27 -17.70 -8.95
N VAL A 13 11.73 -18.33 -10.00
CA VAL A 13 10.45 -17.90 -10.59
C VAL A 13 9.32 -18.00 -9.56
N ASN A 14 9.21 -19.13 -8.87
CA ASN A 14 8.19 -19.33 -7.83
C ASN A 14 8.33 -18.31 -6.68
N PHE A 15 9.56 -17.94 -6.30
CA PHE A 15 9.82 -16.87 -5.34
C PHE A 15 9.27 -15.52 -5.81
N VAL A 16 9.53 -15.14 -7.07
CA VAL A 16 9.02 -13.90 -7.65
C VAL A 16 7.49 -13.92 -7.74
N VAL A 17 6.91 -15.01 -8.27
CA VAL A 17 5.46 -15.15 -8.42
C VAL A 17 4.76 -14.99 -7.07
N LYS A 18 5.22 -15.71 -6.04
CA LYS A 18 4.64 -15.59 -4.68
C LYS A 18 4.78 -14.19 -4.09
N SER A 19 5.86 -13.49 -4.40
CA SER A 19 6.11 -12.13 -3.89
C SER A 19 5.34 -11.06 -4.66
N VAL A 20 4.91 -11.32 -5.90
CA VAL A 20 4.14 -10.36 -6.71
C VAL A 20 2.63 -10.61 -6.62
N ASP A 21 2.21 -11.85 -6.35
CA ASP A 21 0.81 -12.25 -6.27
C ASP A 21 -0.06 -11.34 -5.38
N PRO A 22 0.36 -10.93 -4.16
CA PRO A 22 -0.44 -10.01 -3.34
C PRO A 22 -0.73 -8.67 -4.03
N ILE A 23 0.23 -8.13 -4.80
CA ILE A 23 0.05 -6.87 -5.54
C ILE A 23 -0.93 -7.09 -6.68
N LEU A 24 -0.80 -8.21 -7.42
CA LEU A 24 -1.69 -8.52 -8.53
C LEU A 24 -3.14 -8.65 -8.07
N GLN A 25 -3.39 -9.24 -6.90
CA GLN A 25 -4.73 -9.31 -6.32
C GLN A 25 -5.32 -7.92 -6.03
N VAL A 26 -4.52 -6.97 -5.56
CA VAL A 26 -4.98 -5.57 -5.35
C VAL A 26 -5.32 -4.93 -6.69
N LEU A 27 -4.46 -5.07 -7.69
CA LEU A 27 -4.68 -4.52 -9.03
C LEU A 27 -5.93 -5.10 -9.69
N GLN A 28 -6.17 -6.41 -9.56
CA GLN A 28 -7.38 -7.07 -10.05
C GLN A 28 -8.64 -6.52 -9.38
N LYS A 29 -8.63 -6.28 -8.06
CA LYS A 29 -9.78 -5.65 -7.37
C LYS A 29 -10.04 -4.21 -7.81
N VAL A 30 -9.00 -3.47 -8.16
CA VAL A 30 -9.13 -2.10 -8.69
C VAL A 30 -9.74 -2.13 -10.09
N ASP A 31 -9.35 -3.10 -10.91
CA ASP A 31 -9.81 -3.24 -12.30
C ASP A 31 -11.19 -3.90 -12.42
N SER A 32 -11.61 -4.73 -11.46
CA SER A 32 -12.85 -5.53 -11.51
C SER A 32 -14.16 -4.74 -11.40
N GLY A 33 -14.12 -3.40 -11.45
CA GLY A 33 -15.32 -2.55 -11.51
C GLY A 33 -15.98 -2.22 -10.16
N ASP A 34 -15.49 -2.78 -9.05
CA ASP A 34 -15.98 -2.47 -7.69
C ASP A 34 -15.61 -1.04 -7.22
N SER A 35 -14.87 -0.26 -8.04
CA SER A 35 -14.46 1.12 -7.80
C SER A 35 -13.97 1.36 -6.36
N LEU A 36 -12.88 0.68 -5.99
CA LEU A 36 -12.27 0.93 -4.69
C LEU A 36 -11.93 2.42 -4.54
N SER A 37 -12.39 3.03 -3.46
CA SER A 37 -12.00 4.39 -3.12
C SER A 37 -10.48 4.47 -2.90
N MET A 38 -9.84 5.60 -3.19
CA MET A 38 -8.40 5.77 -2.97
C MET A 38 -7.94 5.36 -1.55
N PRO A 39 -8.67 5.70 -0.46
CA PRO A 39 -8.41 5.18 0.88
C PRO A 39 -8.40 3.65 1.02
N SER A 40 -9.29 2.97 0.28
CA SER A 40 -9.40 1.51 0.24
C SER A 40 -8.23 0.88 -0.51
N ILE A 41 -7.81 1.48 -1.62
CA ILE A 41 -6.63 1.01 -2.38
C ILE A 41 -5.37 1.12 -1.51
N TYR A 42 -5.20 2.22 -0.76
CA TYR A 42 -4.08 2.37 0.17
C TYR A 42 -4.10 1.30 1.27
N TYR A 43 -5.26 0.98 1.83
CA TYR A 43 -5.39 -0.10 2.81
C TYR A 43 -4.99 -1.46 2.22
N GLU A 44 -5.55 -1.82 1.08
CA GLU A 44 -5.28 -3.12 0.42
C GLU A 44 -3.81 -3.23 -0.02
N MET A 45 -3.19 -2.13 -0.49
CA MET A 45 -1.78 -2.12 -0.85
C MET A 45 -0.87 -2.33 0.37
N ASN A 46 -1.19 -1.73 1.52
CA ASN A 46 -0.43 -1.98 2.75
C ASN A 46 -0.54 -3.44 3.19
N ARG A 47 -1.73 -4.04 3.09
CA ARG A 47 -1.92 -5.48 3.34
C ARG A 47 -1.11 -6.34 2.38
N ALA A 48 -1.05 -5.96 1.10
CA ALA A 48 -0.19 -6.64 0.13
C ALA A 48 1.30 -6.55 0.54
N LYS A 49 1.80 -5.37 0.94
CA LYS A 49 3.18 -5.21 1.44
C LYS A 49 3.46 -6.14 2.62
N LEU A 50 2.56 -6.19 3.61
CA LEU A 50 2.68 -7.09 4.76
C LEU A 50 2.67 -8.58 4.36
N ALA A 51 1.82 -8.96 3.41
CA ALA A 51 1.78 -10.32 2.89
C ALA A 51 3.10 -10.71 2.21
N ILE A 52 3.70 -9.82 1.40
CA ILE A 52 5.01 -10.05 0.78
C ILE A 52 6.09 -10.26 1.85
N LYS A 53 6.10 -9.42 2.88
CA LYS A 53 7.02 -9.55 4.01
C LYS A 53 6.88 -10.92 4.69
N SER A 54 5.64 -11.32 5.01
CA SER A 54 5.35 -12.60 5.65
C SER A 54 5.73 -13.81 4.79
N ILE A 55 5.40 -13.79 3.49
CA ILE A 55 5.76 -14.85 2.52
C ILE A 55 7.28 -15.08 2.46
N ASN A 56 8.05 -14.00 2.67
CA ASN A 56 9.51 -14.02 2.64
C ASN A 56 10.15 -14.26 4.01
N GLY A 57 9.36 -14.65 5.01
CA GLY A 57 9.83 -14.98 6.36
C GLY A 57 10.39 -13.76 7.09
N ASP A 58 9.82 -12.58 6.85
CA ASP A 58 10.25 -11.30 7.43
C ASP A 58 11.71 -10.92 7.15
N ASP A 59 12.32 -11.54 6.13
CA ASP A 59 13.69 -11.26 5.71
C ASP A 59 13.72 -10.06 4.75
N ALA A 60 14.12 -8.90 5.27
CA ALA A 60 14.19 -7.64 4.54
C ALA A 60 15.05 -7.73 3.26
N SER A 61 16.06 -8.60 3.23
CA SER A 61 16.88 -8.79 2.03
C SER A 61 16.11 -9.43 0.86
N LYS A 62 15.04 -10.16 1.18
CA LYS A 62 14.19 -10.85 0.19
C LYS A 62 13.01 -10.01 -0.25
N TYR A 63 12.29 -9.38 0.69
CA TYR A 63 11.10 -8.59 0.34
C TYR A 63 11.39 -7.13 0.00
N GLY A 64 12.50 -6.56 0.50
CA GLY A 64 12.86 -5.15 0.33
C GLY A 64 12.81 -4.67 -1.12
N PRO A 65 13.45 -5.38 -2.08
CA PRO A 65 13.42 -4.98 -3.48
C PRO A 65 12.01 -4.89 -4.09
N PHE A 66 11.07 -5.74 -3.62
CA PHE A 66 9.67 -5.66 -4.07
C PHE A 66 8.97 -4.43 -3.49
N TRP A 67 9.20 -4.15 -2.20
CA TRP A 67 8.67 -2.95 -1.56
C TRP A 67 9.20 -1.68 -2.22
N ASP A 68 10.49 -1.62 -2.54
CA ASP A 68 11.10 -0.47 -3.20
C ASP A 68 10.43 -0.17 -4.55
N VAL A 69 10.15 -1.21 -5.35
CA VAL A 69 9.43 -1.08 -6.63
C VAL A 69 7.99 -0.60 -6.40
N VAL A 70 7.28 -1.16 -5.41
CA VAL A 70 5.92 -0.70 -5.08
C VAL A 70 5.95 0.78 -4.68
N GLU A 71 6.87 1.15 -3.79
CA GLU A 71 6.97 2.47 -3.21
C GLU A 71 7.38 3.53 -4.24
N SER A 72 8.26 3.18 -5.19
CA SER A 72 8.64 4.08 -6.29
C SER A 72 7.46 4.43 -7.20
N HIS A 73 6.54 3.50 -7.45
CA HIS A 73 5.35 3.74 -8.25
C HIS A 73 4.24 4.41 -7.43
N TRP A 74 4.12 4.04 -6.16
CA TRP A 74 3.07 4.52 -5.26
C TRP A 74 3.24 5.99 -4.87
N ASN A 75 4.46 6.40 -4.51
CA ASN A 75 4.74 7.75 -4.04
C ASN A 75 4.51 8.83 -5.11
N LEU A 76 4.64 8.48 -6.39
CA LEU A 76 4.44 9.41 -7.51
C LEU A 76 2.96 9.64 -7.84
N LEU A 77 2.08 8.68 -7.51
CA LEU A 77 0.71 8.66 -8.01
C LEU A 77 -0.36 8.84 -6.91
N TYR A 78 -0.07 8.52 -5.65
CA TYR A 78 -1.12 8.32 -4.63
C TYR A 78 -0.96 9.10 -3.32
N TYR A 79 0.16 9.82 -3.08
CA TYR A 79 0.24 10.68 -1.90
C TYR A 79 -0.54 11.99 -2.12
N HIS A 80 -1.78 12.00 -1.64
CA HIS A 80 -2.56 13.22 -1.48
C HIS A 80 -3.07 13.32 -0.04
N PRO A 81 -2.90 14.47 0.64
CA PRO A 81 -3.30 14.63 2.05
C PRO A 81 -4.75 14.24 2.32
N LEU A 82 -5.66 14.57 1.40
CA LEU A 82 -7.06 14.21 1.49
C LEU A 82 -7.29 12.69 1.49
N TYR A 83 -6.55 11.92 0.68
CA TYR A 83 -6.68 10.46 0.64
C TYR A 83 -6.13 9.83 1.90
N MET A 84 -5.02 10.36 2.42
CA MET A 84 -4.43 9.93 3.69
C MET A 84 -5.38 10.20 4.87
N ALA A 85 -5.96 11.39 4.92
CA ALA A 85 -6.93 11.74 5.93
C ALA A 85 -8.20 10.88 5.84
N ALA A 86 -8.71 10.66 4.63
CA ALA A 86 -9.89 9.81 4.41
C ALA A 86 -9.61 8.34 4.79
N HIS A 87 -8.40 7.82 4.53
CA HIS A 87 -7.97 6.51 5.01
C HIS A 87 -7.93 6.43 6.53
N PHE A 88 -7.31 7.41 7.19
CA PHE A 88 -7.23 7.48 8.64
C PHE A 88 -8.61 7.54 9.32
N LEU A 89 -9.53 8.30 8.73
CA LEU A 89 -10.86 8.54 9.28
C LEU A 89 -11.87 7.45 8.93
N ASN A 90 -11.56 6.52 8.01
CA ASN A 90 -12.49 5.47 7.61
C ASN A 90 -12.63 4.41 8.73
N PRO A 91 -13.82 4.28 9.38
CA PRO A 91 -14.01 3.35 10.50
C PRO A 91 -13.79 1.88 10.14
N SER A 92 -14.07 1.50 8.88
CA SER A 92 -13.90 0.11 8.41
C SER A 92 -12.44 -0.34 8.39
N TYR A 93 -11.50 0.62 8.35
CA TYR A 93 -10.06 0.36 8.40
C TYR A 93 -9.45 0.76 9.73
N ARG A 94 -9.85 1.92 10.28
CA ARG A 94 -9.24 2.52 11.48
C ARG A 94 -9.29 1.64 12.73
N TYR A 95 -10.30 0.78 12.83
CA TYR A 95 -10.52 -0.12 13.95
C TYR A 95 -10.12 -1.57 13.67
N GLN A 96 -9.51 -1.86 12.52
CA GLN A 96 -8.94 -3.18 12.26
C GLN A 96 -7.70 -3.41 13.14
N PRO A 97 -7.45 -4.66 13.61
CA PRO A 97 -6.29 -4.97 14.45
C PRO A 97 -4.93 -4.69 13.81
N ASP A 98 -4.87 -4.72 12.48
CA ASP A 98 -3.68 -4.50 11.66
C ASP A 98 -3.56 -3.05 11.15
N PHE A 99 -4.41 -2.13 11.61
CA PHE A 99 -4.32 -0.73 11.23
C PHE A 99 -3.03 -0.09 11.74
N MET A 100 -2.26 0.49 10.82
CA MET A 100 -1.05 1.25 11.13
C MET A 100 -1.21 2.70 10.71
N ALA A 101 -1.14 3.61 11.68
CA ALA A 101 -1.07 5.04 11.44
C ALA A 101 0.36 5.43 11.06
N HIS A 102 0.77 5.11 9.83
CA HIS A 102 2.08 5.50 9.33
C HIS A 102 2.27 7.02 9.36
N THR A 103 3.52 7.48 9.41
CA THR A 103 3.86 8.90 9.56
C THR A 103 3.24 9.75 8.46
N GLU A 104 3.20 9.26 7.23
CA GLU A 104 2.58 9.92 6.08
C GLU A 104 1.06 10.03 6.19
N VAL A 105 0.41 9.07 6.86
CA VAL A 105 -1.03 9.10 7.12
C VAL A 105 -1.35 10.23 8.10
N VAL A 106 -0.63 10.27 9.22
CA VAL A 106 -0.77 11.33 10.24
C VAL A 106 -0.43 12.70 9.66
N ARG A 107 0.63 12.80 8.86
CA ARG A 107 1.01 14.02 8.16
C ARG A 107 -0.13 14.51 7.24
N GLY A 108 -0.71 13.61 6.44
CA GLY A 108 -1.83 13.96 5.56
C GLY A 108 -3.06 14.47 6.32
N VAL A 109 -3.38 13.88 7.48
CA VAL A 109 -4.44 14.39 8.38
C VAL A 109 -4.14 15.82 8.81
N ASN A 110 -2.93 16.08 9.32
CA ASN A 110 -2.54 17.41 9.81
C ASN A 110 -2.53 18.45 8.68
N GLU A 111 -2.08 18.09 7.49
CA GLU A 111 -2.14 18.96 6.31
C GLU A 111 -3.58 19.31 5.92
N CYS A 112 -4.51 18.37 6.04
CA CYS A 112 -5.94 18.64 5.83
C CYS A 112 -6.52 19.56 6.91
N ILE A 113 -6.20 19.33 8.19
CA ILE A 113 -6.65 20.18 9.30
C ILE A 113 -6.15 21.61 9.07
N ALA A 114 -4.86 21.80 8.82
CA ALA A 114 -4.28 23.13 8.62
C ALA A 114 -4.91 23.90 7.43
N ARG A 115 -5.41 23.20 6.41
CA ARG A 115 -6.10 23.82 5.26
C ARG A 115 -7.58 24.11 5.51
N LEU A 116 -8.24 23.29 6.34
CA LEU A 116 -9.68 23.37 6.59
C LEU A 116 -10.02 24.14 7.87
N GLU A 117 -9.06 24.31 8.76
CA GLU A 117 -9.22 25.12 9.97
C GLU A 117 -9.52 26.57 9.58
N PRO A 118 -10.68 27.11 9.96
CA PRO A 118 -11.03 28.48 9.62
C PRO A 118 -10.10 29.44 10.35
N ASP A 119 -9.50 30.37 9.60
CA ASP A 119 -8.74 31.47 10.17
C ASP A 119 -9.66 32.32 11.06
N THR A 120 -9.52 32.17 12.37
CA THR A 120 -10.33 32.88 13.37
C THR A 120 -10.12 34.40 13.31
N ALA A 121 -9.04 34.88 12.69
CA ALA A 121 -8.83 36.31 12.44
C ALA A 121 -9.61 36.86 11.24
N LYS A 122 -10.16 35.99 10.37
CA LYS A 122 -10.98 36.35 9.20
C LYS A 122 -12.48 36.16 9.41
N ARG A 123 -12.90 35.75 10.61
CA ARG A 123 -14.32 35.72 10.98
C ARG A 123 -14.77 37.16 11.28
N VAL A 124 -15.36 37.80 10.27
CA VAL A 124 -16.07 39.08 10.38
C VAL A 124 -17.27 38.94 11.30
#